data_AF-A0A560FIV4-F1
#
_entry.id   AF-A0A560FIV4-F1
#
_cell.length_a   1.000
_cell.length_b   1.000
_cell.length_c   1.000
_cell.angle_alpha   90.00
_cell.angle_beta   90.00
_cell.angle_gamma   90.00
#
_symmetry.space_group_name_H-M   'P 1'
#
loop_
_entity.id
_entity.type
_entity.pdbx_description
1 polymer ?
#
loop_
_entity_poly.entity_id
_entity_poly.type
_entity_poly.pdbx_seq_one_letter_code
_entity_poly.pdbx_strand_id
1 'polypeptide(L)'
;MRVAALLLAAGLVTVPPVARAAGAEPAQSTPQAIVEALYRPYLADPHAEKDTTIDSVAQVRRHATPALARLLDADRACEKRTQGICALDFDIIIDGQDWDLSGFGLQAEASGDTATVTARFSNFGPRVLAYHFMRTGGRWLIDDVVILKDDAAAADHPWSLKDTLVSEYGPTGKKHR
;
A
#
# COMPACT_ATOMS: atom_id res chain seq x y z
N MET A 1 -54.61 -36.82 -63.19
CA MET A 1 -53.96 -35.52 -62.88
C MET A 1 -53.90 -35.39 -61.37
N ARG A 2 -52.70 -35.31 -60.79
CA ARG A 2 -52.45 -35.18 -59.35
C ARG A 2 -51.86 -33.80 -59.09
N VAL A 3 -52.41 -33.02 -58.15
CA VAL A 3 -51.64 -31.97 -57.46
C VAL A 3 -52.06 -31.95 -56.00
N ALA A 4 -51.03 -31.96 -55.14
CA ALA A 4 -51.06 -32.14 -53.70
C ALA A 4 -51.29 -30.82 -52.95
N ALA A 5 -51.93 -30.92 -51.78
CA ALA A 5 -52.06 -29.83 -50.81
C ALA A 5 -50.79 -29.73 -49.94
N LEU A 6 -50.25 -28.52 -49.79
CA LEU A 6 -49.18 -28.19 -48.84
C LEU A 6 -49.77 -27.52 -47.61
N LEU A 7 -49.52 -28.12 -46.45
CA LEU A 7 -49.80 -27.57 -45.12
C LEU A 7 -48.59 -26.75 -44.63
N LEU A 8 -48.80 -25.50 -44.22
CA LEU A 8 -47.82 -24.69 -43.49
C LEU A 8 -47.95 -24.94 -41.98
N ALA A 9 -46.85 -25.30 -41.33
CA ALA A 9 -46.73 -25.34 -39.87
C ALA A 9 -45.92 -24.13 -39.38
N ALA A 10 -46.47 -23.37 -38.43
CA ALA A 10 -45.82 -22.25 -37.77
C ALA A 10 -45.11 -22.73 -36.47
N GLY A 11 -43.79 -22.56 -36.41
CA GLY A 11 -42.98 -22.90 -35.23
C GLY A 11 -42.82 -21.71 -34.28
N LEU A 12 -43.17 -21.90 -33.01
CA LEU A 12 -42.99 -20.94 -31.93
C LEU A 12 -41.57 -21.09 -31.35
N VAL A 13 -40.71 -20.07 -31.50
CA VAL A 13 -39.34 -20.09 -30.95
C VAL A 13 -39.37 -19.55 -29.52
N THR A 14 -39.05 -20.41 -28.55
CA THR A 14 -38.82 -20.05 -27.15
C THR A 14 -37.37 -19.61 -26.96
N VAL A 15 -37.16 -18.36 -26.53
CA VAL A 15 -35.83 -17.82 -26.23
C VAL A 15 -35.51 -18.08 -24.75
N PRO A 16 -34.39 -18.74 -24.39
CA PRO A 16 -34.04 -18.97 -23.00
C PRO A 16 -33.52 -17.67 -22.34
N PRO A 17 -33.68 -17.50 -21.01
CA PRO A 17 -33.14 -16.37 -20.29
C PRO A 17 -31.62 -16.48 -20.20
N VAL A 18 -30.91 -15.45 -20.64
CA VAL A 18 -29.46 -15.32 -20.45
C VAL A 18 -29.20 -15.00 -18.98
N ALA A 19 -28.70 -15.97 -18.23
CA ALA A 19 -28.22 -15.74 -16.87
C ALA A 19 -27.01 -14.79 -16.92
N ARG A 20 -27.19 -13.59 -16.37
CA ARG A 20 -26.14 -12.59 -16.26
C ARG A 20 -25.21 -13.06 -15.14
N ALA A 21 -24.03 -13.57 -15.51
CA ALA A 21 -22.99 -13.92 -14.54
C ALA A 21 -22.71 -12.67 -13.68
N ALA A 22 -22.92 -12.77 -12.37
CA ALA A 22 -22.47 -11.76 -11.43
C ALA A 22 -20.95 -11.65 -11.59
N GLY A 23 -20.47 -10.51 -12.08
CA GLY A 23 -19.06 -10.24 -12.17
C GLY A 23 -18.47 -10.33 -10.78
N ALA A 24 -17.51 -11.23 -10.56
CA ALA A 24 -16.71 -11.23 -9.36
C ALA A 24 -16.03 -9.86 -9.25
N GLU A 25 -16.32 -9.10 -8.19
CA GLU A 25 -15.49 -7.94 -7.87
C GLU A 25 -14.04 -8.41 -7.75
N PRO A 26 -13.07 -7.69 -8.35
CA PRO A 26 -11.68 -8.07 -8.25
C PRO A 26 -11.30 -8.25 -6.79
N ALA A 27 -10.68 -9.38 -6.47
CA ALA A 27 -10.25 -9.69 -5.11
C ALA A 27 -9.40 -8.53 -4.57
N GLN A 28 -9.90 -7.88 -3.51
CA GLN A 28 -9.20 -6.75 -2.92
C GLN A 28 -7.90 -7.26 -2.29
N SER A 29 -6.80 -6.53 -2.50
CA SER A 29 -5.51 -6.88 -1.91
C SER A 29 -5.61 -6.90 -0.39
N THR A 30 -5.10 -7.97 0.23
CA THR A 30 -4.97 -8.05 1.68
C THR A 30 -3.89 -7.08 2.16
N PRO A 31 -3.91 -6.66 3.44
CA PRO A 31 -2.83 -5.85 4.01
C PRO A 31 -1.45 -6.47 3.79
N GLN A 32 -1.32 -7.78 4.02
CA GLN A 32 -0.06 -8.49 3.81
C GLN A 32 0.41 -8.43 2.35
N ALA A 33 -0.48 -8.63 1.38
CA ALA A 33 -0.13 -8.55 -0.04
C ALA A 33 0.27 -7.14 -0.48
N ILE A 34 -0.30 -6.10 0.16
CA ILE A 34 0.11 -4.71 -0.07
C ILE A 34 1.54 -4.51 0.41
N VAL A 35 1.86 -4.90 1.65
CA VAL A 35 3.23 -4.75 2.18
C VAL A 35 4.23 -5.59 1.39
N GLU A 36 3.91 -6.83 1.04
CA GLU A 36 4.75 -7.66 0.18
C GLU A 36 5.05 -6.97 -1.18
N ALA A 37 4.07 -6.27 -1.76
CA ALA A 37 4.28 -5.51 -2.98
C ALA A 37 5.22 -4.31 -2.81
N LEU A 38 5.23 -3.67 -1.64
CA LEU A 38 6.18 -2.59 -1.32
C LEU A 38 7.62 -3.08 -1.27
N TYR A 39 7.86 -4.28 -0.71
CA TYR A 39 9.20 -4.86 -0.59
C TYR A 39 9.71 -5.52 -1.87
N ARG A 40 8.83 -5.88 -2.81
CA ARG A 40 9.18 -6.62 -4.02
C ARG A 40 10.36 -6.02 -4.82
N PRO A 41 10.47 -4.70 -5.04
CA PRO A 41 11.60 -4.12 -5.76
C PRO A 41 12.94 -4.37 -5.05
N TYR A 42 12.97 -4.21 -3.72
CA TYR A 42 14.18 -4.43 -2.93
C TYR A 42 14.57 -5.91 -2.86
N LEU A 43 13.58 -6.82 -2.84
CA LEU A 43 13.84 -8.26 -2.82
C LEU A 43 14.26 -8.82 -4.19
N ALA A 44 14.01 -8.08 -5.28
CA ALA A 44 14.45 -8.47 -6.62
C ALA A 44 15.96 -8.27 -6.80
N ASP A 45 16.54 -7.27 -6.12
CA ASP A 45 17.99 -7.04 -6.03
C ASP A 45 18.36 -6.62 -4.59
N PRO A 46 18.50 -7.59 -3.67
CA PRO A 46 18.66 -7.31 -2.24
C PRO A 46 20.01 -6.69 -1.85
N HIS A 47 20.98 -6.66 -2.76
CA HIS A 47 22.34 -6.18 -2.51
C HIS A 47 22.75 -5.08 -3.50
N ALA A 48 21.76 -4.32 -4.02
CA ALA A 48 22.00 -3.30 -5.02
C ALA A 48 22.97 -2.22 -4.51
N GLU A 49 23.96 -1.86 -5.34
CA GLU A 49 24.81 -0.69 -5.09
C GLU A 49 24.02 0.58 -5.41
N LYS A 50 23.15 1.00 -4.47
CA LYS A 50 22.33 2.21 -4.49
C LYS A 50 21.48 2.40 -5.75
N ASP A 51 20.24 1.94 -5.73
CA ASP A 51 19.27 2.25 -6.78
C ASP A 51 18.36 3.42 -6.38
N THR A 52 18.50 4.53 -7.12
CA THR A 52 17.74 5.79 -6.93
C THR A 52 16.37 5.78 -7.62
N THR A 53 15.99 4.68 -8.27
CA THR A 53 14.73 4.59 -9.02
C THR A 53 13.54 4.22 -8.15
N ILE A 54 13.77 3.69 -6.95
CA ILE A 54 12.70 3.36 -6.00
C ILE A 54 12.25 4.61 -5.24
N ASP A 55 11.05 5.09 -5.55
CA ASP A 55 10.39 6.17 -4.80
C ASP A 55 9.47 5.56 -3.72
N SER A 56 10.03 5.28 -2.54
CA SER A 56 9.32 4.67 -1.40
C SER A 56 8.11 5.48 -0.96
N VAL A 57 8.22 6.80 -0.95
CA VAL A 57 7.11 7.73 -0.67
C VAL A 57 5.98 7.51 -1.66
N ALA A 58 6.26 7.46 -2.97
CA ALA A 58 5.24 7.19 -3.99
C ALA A 58 4.66 5.78 -3.86
N GLN A 59 5.45 4.78 -3.46
CA GLN A 59 4.95 3.42 -3.20
C GLN A 59 3.92 3.41 -2.06
N VAL A 60 4.28 3.93 -0.89
CA VAL A 60 3.37 4.01 0.27
C VAL A 60 2.14 4.86 -0.06
N ARG A 61 2.32 6.02 -0.70
CA ARG A 61 1.24 6.93 -1.07
C ARG A 61 0.16 6.25 -1.93
N ARG A 62 0.52 5.33 -2.84
CA ARG A 62 -0.46 4.60 -3.68
C ARG A 62 -1.44 3.75 -2.87
N HIS A 63 -1.04 3.36 -1.67
CA HIS A 63 -1.83 2.51 -0.77
C HIS A 63 -2.28 3.25 0.50
N ALA A 64 -2.00 4.55 0.62
CA ALA A 64 -2.26 5.31 1.83
C ALA A 64 -3.74 5.69 2.03
N THR A 65 -4.16 5.90 3.28
CA THR A 65 -5.43 6.57 3.58
C THR A 65 -5.42 7.98 2.98
N PRO A 66 -6.60 8.57 2.67
CA PRO A 66 -6.64 9.95 2.15
C PRO A 66 -5.97 10.96 3.08
N ALA A 67 -5.95 10.71 4.39
CA ALA A 67 -5.27 11.56 5.36
C ALA A 67 -3.74 11.46 5.20
N LEU A 68 -3.17 10.26 5.24
CA LEU A 68 -1.73 10.06 5.07
C LEU A 68 -1.25 10.50 3.69
N ALA A 69 -2.02 10.23 2.62
CA ALA A 69 -1.68 10.65 1.26
C ALA A 69 -1.53 12.18 1.14
N ARG A 70 -2.41 12.96 1.79
CA ARG A 70 -2.31 14.43 1.80
C ARG A 70 -1.06 14.94 2.51
N LEU A 71 -0.65 14.26 3.57
CA LEU A 71 0.57 14.59 4.31
C LEU A 71 1.83 14.30 3.49
N LEU A 72 1.87 13.15 2.81
CA LEU A 72 2.96 12.81 1.87
C LEU A 72 3.00 13.79 0.69
N ASP A 73 1.84 14.20 0.17
CA ASP A 73 1.75 15.21 -0.89
C ASP A 73 2.28 16.58 -0.43
N ALA A 74 2.04 16.96 0.83
CA ALA A 74 2.54 18.20 1.41
C ALA A 74 4.07 18.19 1.53
N ASP A 75 4.65 17.07 1.95
CA ASP A 75 6.10 16.87 2.00
C ASP A 75 6.74 16.98 0.61
N ARG A 76 6.17 16.28 -0.37
CA ARG A 76 6.60 16.35 -1.76
C ARG A 76 6.47 17.76 -2.36
N ALA A 77 5.45 18.51 -1.96
CA ALA A 77 5.29 19.90 -2.37
C ALA A 77 6.32 20.82 -1.70
N CYS A 78 6.69 20.54 -0.45
CA CYS A 78 7.79 21.20 0.24
C CYS A 78 9.10 21.00 -0.53
N GLU A 79 9.48 19.76 -0.84
CA GLU A 79 10.70 19.43 -1.59
C GLU A 79 10.77 20.21 -2.92
N LYS A 80 9.66 20.24 -3.67
CA LYS A 80 9.57 20.97 -4.93
C LYS A 80 9.74 22.48 -4.75
N ARG A 81 9.22 23.04 -3.66
CA ARG A 81 9.32 24.48 -3.39
C ARG A 81 10.71 24.89 -2.89
N THR A 82 11.32 24.07 -2.04
CA THR A 82 12.60 24.37 -1.38
C THR A 82 13.80 23.87 -2.18
N GLN A 83 13.60 22.94 -3.12
CA GLN A 83 14.64 22.20 -3.83
C GLN A 83 15.60 21.49 -2.85
N GLY A 84 15.07 21.06 -1.70
CA GLY A 84 15.83 20.43 -0.62
C GLY A 84 15.02 19.38 0.11
N ILE A 85 15.65 18.82 1.14
CA ILE A 85 15.06 17.83 2.03
C ILE A 85 14.03 18.51 2.94
N CYS A 86 12.86 17.88 3.11
CA CYS A 86 11.83 18.34 4.03
C CYS A 86 11.68 17.39 5.23
N ALA A 87 10.50 16.86 5.51
CA ALA A 87 10.26 16.05 6.70
C ALA A 87 10.85 14.63 6.58
N LEU A 88 10.98 14.13 5.36
CA LEU A 88 11.50 12.80 5.07
C LEU A 88 12.83 12.92 4.34
N ASP A 89 13.85 12.26 4.88
CA ASP A 89 15.21 12.28 4.34
C ASP A 89 15.78 10.89 4.08
N PHE A 90 14.95 9.84 4.12
CA PHE A 90 15.34 8.44 3.97
C PHE A 90 14.23 7.61 3.29
N ASP A 91 14.53 6.36 2.94
CA ASP A 91 13.55 5.41 2.42
C ASP A 91 12.68 4.81 3.55
N ILE A 92 11.39 5.17 3.52
CA ILE A 92 10.42 4.82 4.57
C ILE A 92 9.96 3.35 4.57
N ILE A 93 10.38 2.53 3.60
CA ILE A 93 10.07 1.10 3.53
C ILE A 93 11.21 0.26 4.12
N ILE A 94 12.46 0.66 3.89
CA ILE A 94 13.66 -0.08 4.33
C ILE A 94 14.39 0.55 5.52
N ASP A 95 13.93 1.69 6.02
CA ASP A 95 14.55 2.43 7.13
C ASP A 95 16.04 2.69 6.88
N GLY A 96 16.35 3.39 5.78
CA GLY A 96 17.72 3.66 5.38
C GLY A 96 17.86 4.45 4.08
N GLN A 97 19.10 4.70 3.68
CA GLN A 97 19.45 5.37 2.42
C GLN A 97 19.84 4.38 1.31
N ASP A 98 20.47 3.28 1.73
CA ASP A 98 20.92 2.16 0.91
C ASP A 98 20.34 0.88 1.52
N TRP A 99 20.37 -0.24 0.78
CA TRP A 99 19.90 -1.52 1.31
C TRP A 99 20.86 -2.69 1.07
N ASP A 100 20.91 -3.56 2.08
CA ASP A 100 21.47 -4.89 2.05
C ASP A 100 20.50 -5.82 2.79
N LEU A 101 19.46 -6.28 2.07
CA LEU A 101 18.32 -6.97 2.65
C LEU A 101 18.56 -8.47 2.82
N SER A 102 18.26 -8.97 4.02
CA SER A 102 18.17 -10.42 4.27
C SER A 102 17.12 -10.74 5.34
N GLY A 103 16.70 -12.01 5.39
CA GLY A 103 15.79 -12.49 6.45
C GLY A 103 14.40 -11.85 6.45
N PHE A 104 13.90 -11.41 5.29
CA PHE A 104 12.60 -10.77 5.17
C PHE A 104 11.44 -11.70 5.54
N GLY A 105 10.56 -11.24 6.43
CA GLY A 105 9.34 -11.91 6.82
C GLY A 105 8.22 -10.95 7.20
N LEU A 106 6.97 -11.39 7.01
CA LEU A 106 5.77 -10.64 7.33
C LEU A 106 4.90 -11.40 8.33
N GLN A 107 4.32 -10.67 9.28
CA GLN A 107 3.27 -11.14 10.18
C GLN A 107 2.08 -10.19 10.08
N ALA A 108 0.90 -10.71 9.79
CA ALA A 108 -0.33 -9.92 9.67
C ALA A 108 -1.32 -10.26 10.78
N GLU A 109 -1.89 -9.23 11.38
CA GLU A 109 -2.94 -9.32 12.40
C GLU A 109 -4.07 -8.39 12.00
N ALA A 110 -5.31 -8.89 11.94
CA ALA A 110 -6.47 -8.10 11.54
C ALA A 110 -7.58 -8.23 12.59
N SER A 111 -8.27 -7.11 12.87
CA SER A 111 -9.40 -7.04 13.79
C SER A 111 -10.44 -6.07 13.26
N GLY A 112 -11.57 -6.59 12.79
CA GLY A 112 -12.61 -5.78 12.16
C GLY A 112 -12.08 -5.00 10.95
N ASP A 113 -12.16 -3.67 11.03
CA ASP A 113 -11.73 -2.74 9.98
C ASP A 113 -10.31 -2.19 10.17
N THR A 114 -9.52 -2.77 11.08
CA THR A 114 -8.10 -2.45 11.23
C THR A 114 -7.22 -3.68 11.05
N ALA A 115 -5.99 -3.45 10.63
CA ALA A 115 -4.97 -4.49 10.57
C ALA A 115 -3.59 -3.89 10.83
N THR A 116 -2.67 -4.71 11.30
CA THR A 116 -1.25 -4.40 11.38
C THR A 116 -0.49 -5.47 10.61
N VAL A 117 0.43 -5.05 9.76
CA VAL A 117 1.40 -5.95 9.13
C VAL A 117 2.78 -5.56 9.61
N THR A 118 3.45 -6.48 10.29
CA THR A 118 4.81 -6.28 10.79
C THR A 118 5.80 -6.92 9.85
N ALA A 119 6.67 -6.11 9.25
CA ALA A 119 7.82 -6.54 8.49
C ALA A 119 9.05 -6.66 9.38
N ARG A 120 9.79 -7.75 9.24
CA ARG A 120 11.05 -8.02 9.93
C ARG A 120 12.10 -8.41 8.90
N PHE A 121 13.26 -7.79 8.94
CA PHE A 121 14.38 -8.05 8.06
C PHE A 121 15.68 -7.53 8.67
N SER A 122 16.81 -7.85 8.06
CA SER A 122 18.07 -7.17 8.31
C SER A 122 18.35 -6.20 7.16
N ASN A 123 18.74 -4.97 7.49
CA ASN A 123 19.29 -3.96 6.60
C ASN A 123 20.40 -3.19 7.34
N PHE A 124 21.65 -3.61 7.13
CA PHE A 124 22.82 -3.18 7.92
C PHE A 124 22.61 -3.33 9.45
N GLY A 125 21.73 -4.26 9.85
CA GLY A 125 21.25 -4.44 11.22
C GLY A 125 19.76 -4.82 11.24
N PRO A 126 19.24 -5.37 12.35
CA PRO A 126 17.82 -5.71 12.47
C PRO A 126 16.90 -4.50 12.28
N ARG A 127 15.81 -4.70 11.52
CA ARG A 127 14.76 -3.72 11.26
C ARG A 127 13.39 -4.36 11.49
N VAL A 128 12.52 -3.60 12.16
CA VAL A 128 11.12 -3.97 12.35
C VAL A 128 10.24 -2.78 12.04
N LEU A 129 9.34 -2.95 11.06
CA LEU A 129 8.39 -1.92 10.66
C LEU A 129 6.96 -2.45 10.80
N ALA A 130 6.10 -1.70 11.48
CA ALA A 130 4.68 -1.96 11.58
C ALA A 130 3.90 -1.04 10.63
N TYR A 131 3.15 -1.64 9.72
CA TYR A 131 2.24 -0.94 8.82
C TYR A 131 0.84 -1.04 9.41
N HIS A 132 0.28 0.09 9.84
CA HIS A 132 -1.08 0.16 10.34
C HIS A 132 -2.04 0.42 9.19
N PHE A 133 -3.10 -0.37 9.12
CA PHE A 133 -4.11 -0.31 8.06
C PHE A 133 -5.48 0.03 8.62
N MET A 134 -6.25 0.73 7.80
CA MET A 134 -7.68 0.91 7.97
C MET A 134 -8.43 0.41 6.74
N ARG A 135 -9.59 -0.19 6.96
CA ARG A 135 -10.53 -0.58 5.90
C ARG A 135 -11.50 0.56 5.64
N THR A 136 -11.56 1.07 4.42
CA THR A 136 -12.48 2.15 4.02
C THR A 136 -13.05 1.86 2.65
N GLY A 137 -14.38 1.85 2.53
CA GLY A 137 -15.06 1.50 1.27
C GLY A 137 -14.67 0.09 0.79
N GLY A 138 -14.50 -0.84 1.73
CA GLY A 138 -14.02 -2.20 1.49
C GLY A 138 -12.50 -2.33 1.28
N ARG A 139 -11.80 -1.25 0.94
CA ARG A 139 -10.36 -1.33 0.62
C ARG A 139 -9.49 -1.17 1.85
N TRP A 140 -8.43 -1.98 1.94
CA TRP A 140 -7.36 -1.79 2.91
C TRP A 140 -6.43 -0.67 2.45
N LEU A 141 -6.14 0.27 3.35
CA LEU A 141 -5.27 1.42 3.13
C LEU A 141 -4.31 1.59 4.31
N ILE A 142 -3.06 1.93 4.02
CA ILE A 142 -2.02 2.23 5.01
C ILE A 142 -2.37 3.56 5.67
N ASP A 143 -2.62 3.54 6.96
CA ASP A 143 -2.83 4.76 7.76
C ASP A 143 -1.53 5.26 8.37
N ASP A 144 -0.59 4.38 8.70
CA ASP A 144 0.71 4.75 9.25
C ASP A 144 1.78 3.69 8.98
N VAL A 145 3.05 4.11 9.02
CA VAL A 145 4.24 3.24 9.02
C VAL A 145 5.08 3.60 10.23
N VAL A 146 5.34 2.62 11.08
CA VAL A 146 6.03 2.81 12.36
C VAL A 146 7.30 1.98 12.39
N ILE A 147 8.44 2.61 12.63
CA ILE A 147 9.72 1.93 12.86
C ILE A 147 9.79 1.57 14.35
N LEU A 148 9.80 0.27 14.63
CA LEU A 148 9.94 -0.27 15.97
C LEU A 148 11.43 -0.44 16.26
N LYS A 149 11.90 0.14 17.37
CA LYS A 149 13.25 -0.14 17.86
C LYS A 149 13.27 -1.53 18.51
N ASP A 150 14.24 -2.36 18.13
CA ASP A 150 14.38 -3.73 18.64
C ASP A 150 14.89 -3.81 20.10
N ASP A 151 15.16 -2.67 20.76
CA ASP A 151 15.58 -2.63 22.15
C ASP A 151 14.44 -2.21 23.09
N ALA A 152 13.95 -3.18 23.87
CA ALA A 152 13.03 -2.98 24.99
C ALA A 152 13.58 -2.05 26.12
N ALA A 153 14.72 -1.39 25.91
CA ALA A 153 15.42 -0.52 26.84
C ALA A 153 15.57 0.94 26.37
N ALA A 154 15.27 1.28 25.12
CA ALA A 154 15.26 2.69 24.70
C ALA A 154 13.97 3.36 25.16
N ALA A 155 14.11 4.36 26.04
CA ALA A 155 13.04 5.30 26.41
C ALA A 155 12.60 6.23 25.26
N ASP A 156 12.97 5.89 24.01
CA ASP A 156 12.68 6.67 22.82
C ASP A 156 11.47 6.05 22.11
N HIS A 157 10.41 6.83 21.99
CA HIS A 157 9.21 6.44 21.27
C HIS A 157 9.53 5.93 19.86
N PRO A 158 8.80 4.91 19.37
CA PRO A 158 8.95 4.45 17.99
C PRO A 158 8.68 5.63 17.03
N TRP A 159 9.40 5.66 15.91
CA TRP A 159 9.19 6.70 14.90
C TRP A 159 7.94 6.36 14.08
N SER A 160 6.99 7.30 13.97
CA SER A 160 5.79 7.18 13.15
C SER A 160 5.86 8.14 11.96
N LEU A 161 5.61 7.63 10.76
CA LEU A 161 5.52 8.41 9.54
C LEU A 161 4.40 9.45 9.64
N LYS A 162 3.21 9.02 10.08
CA LYS A 162 2.05 9.89 10.20
C LYS A 162 2.30 10.98 11.23
N ASP A 163 2.81 10.66 12.42
CA ASP A 163 3.04 11.66 13.46
C ASP A 163 4.14 12.65 13.05
N THR A 164 5.20 12.18 12.40
CA THR A 164 6.26 13.04 11.83
C THR A 164 5.65 14.04 10.87
N LEU A 165 4.87 13.57 9.89
CA LEU A 165 4.25 14.44 8.90
C LEU A 165 3.13 15.31 9.48
N VAL A 166 2.39 14.88 10.49
CA VAL A 166 1.40 15.72 11.20
C VAL A 166 2.11 16.83 11.96
N SER A 167 3.26 16.56 12.57
CA SER A 167 4.05 17.58 13.26
C SER A 167 4.60 18.67 12.33
N GLU A 168 4.86 18.31 11.07
CA GLU A 168 5.36 19.24 10.05
C GLU A 168 4.22 19.93 9.28
N TYR A 169 3.20 19.18 8.86
CA TYR A 169 2.17 19.64 7.91
C TYR A 169 0.73 19.65 8.46
N GLY A 170 0.53 19.22 9.70
CA GLY A 170 -0.78 19.24 10.35
C GLY A 170 -1.29 20.65 10.65
N PRO A 171 -2.50 20.77 11.25
CA PRO A 171 -3.10 22.07 11.58
C PRO A 171 -2.22 22.94 12.50
N THR A 172 -1.40 22.29 13.33
CA THR A 172 -0.42 22.91 14.23
C THR A 172 1.02 22.79 13.73
N GLY A 173 1.20 22.37 12.47
CA GLY A 173 2.50 22.06 11.89
C GLY A 173 3.41 23.28 11.76
N LYS A 174 4.71 23.04 11.63
CA LYS A 174 5.70 24.10 11.44
C LYS A 174 5.38 24.88 10.16
N LYS A 175 5.22 26.19 10.27
CA LYS A 175 5.03 27.03 9.08
C LYS A 175 6.35 27.11 8.32
N HIS A 176 6.47 26.38 7.22
CA HIS A 176 7.58 26.55 6.29
C HIS A 176 7.49 27.97 5.69
N ARG A 177 8.44 28.83 6.05
CA ARG A 177 8.55 30.20 5.54
C ARG A 177 9.18 30.22 4.14
#